data_AF-A0A5S9MDP9-F1
#
_entry.id   AF-A0A5S9MDP9-F1
#
_cell.length_a   1.000
_cell.length_b   1.000
_cell.length_c   1.000
_cell.angle_alpha   90.00
_cell.angle_beta   90.00
_cell.angle_gamma   90.00
#
_symmetry.space_group_name_H-M   'P 1'
#
loop_
_entity.id
_entity.type
_entity.pdbx_description
1 polymer ?
#
loop_
_entity_poly.entity_id
_entity_poly.type
_entity_poly.pdbx_seq_one_letter_code
_entity_poly.pdbx_strand_id
1 'polypeptide(L)'
;MYIPGVTDQHPKEIDTVGGQVDIRPTVLNLLGIDTSKQIQFGHDLLSKDTNDFTVLRDGSFITKDSIFTDGVCYNKETGEPVDDKNVCQSYEEKAKQELQFSDQIIYGDLLRFYDRNSPDHSPSKKEGETELKKGVLIDEKTSAIF
;
A
#
# COMPACT_ATOMS: atom_id res chain seq x y z
N MET A 1 8.14 -11.29 6.07
CA MET A 1 9.06 -10.34 5.39
C MET A 1 10.25 -10.09 6.30
N TYR A 2 11.47 -10.05 5.78
CA TYR A 2 12.66 -9.72 6.58
C TYR A 2 13.03 -8.25 6.35
N ILE A 3 13.14 -7.48 7.44
CA ILE A 3 13.50 -6.05 7.44
C ILE A 3 14.73 -5.88 8.35
N PRO A 4 15.94 -5.66 7.76
CA PRO A 4 17.17 -5.54 8.52
C PRO A 4 17.08 -4.47 9.60
N GLY A 5 17.56 -4.78 10.81
CA GLY A 5 17.53 -3.88 11.96
C GLY A 5 16.17 -3.75 12.65
N VAL A 6 15.09 -4.28 12.06
CA VAL A 6 13.74 -4.30 12.66
C VAL A 6 13.38 -5.72 13.08
N THR A 7 13.23 -6.62 12.11
CA THR A 7 12.77 -7.99 12.38
C THR A 7 13.83 -8.87 13.03
N ASP A 8 15.11 -8.46 12.97
CA ASP A 8 16.21 -9.08 13.73
C ASP A 8 15.99 -9.02 15.24
N GLN A 9 15.38 -7.93 15.69
CA GLN A 9 15.20 -7.61 17.10
C GLN A 9 13.76 -7.82 17.56
N HIS A 10 12.81 -7.47 16.69
CA HIS A 10 11.37 -7.46 16.98
C HIS A 10 10.61 -8.17 15.85
N PRO A 11 10.75 -9.50 15.70
CA PRO A 11 9.93 -10.24 14.76
C PRO A 11 8.45 -10.12 15.17
N LYS A 12 7.58 -9.93 14.18
CA LYS A 12 6.14 -9.80 14.38
C LYS A 12 5.40 -10.63 13.34
N GLU A 13 4.40 -11.37 13.80
CA GLU A 13 3.40 -11.99 12.93
C GLU A 13 2.35 -10.95 12.53
N ILE A 14 1.98 -10.96 11.25
CA ILE A 14 0.99 -10.05 10.67
C ILE A 14 -0.10 -10.93 10.09
N ASP A 15 -1.28 -10.84 10.66
CA ASP A 15 -2.48 -11.63 10.34
C ASP A 15 -3.46 -10.88 9.42
N THR A 16 -3.07 -9.70 8.94
CA THR A 16 -3.84 -8.87 8.01
C THR A 16 -4.13 -9.63 6.71
N VAL A 17 -5.39 -9.56 6.28
CA VAL A 17 -5.79 -10.11 4.98
C VAL A 17 -5.27 -9.23 3.86
N GLY A 18 -4.48 -9.80 2.95
CA GLY A 18 -3.91 -9.08 1.83
C GLY A 18 -3.58 -10.00 0.65
N GLY A 19 -3.25 -9.38 -0.48
CA GLY A 19 -2.91 -10.05 -1.73
C GLY A 19 -1.62 -9.52 -2.36
N GLN A 20 -1.29 -10.04 -3.54
CA GLN A 20 -0.03 -9.67 -4.21
C GLN A 20 0.04 -8.19 -4.61
N VAL A 21 -1.11 -7.56 -4.87
CA VAL A 21 -1.19 -6.14 -5.24
C VAL A 21 -0.74 -5.19 -4.13
N ASP A 22 -0.73 -5.67 -2.88
CA ASP A 22 -0.37 -4.91 -1.68
C ASP A 22 1.17 -4.85 -1.46
N ILE A 23 1.95 -5.66 -2.17
CA ILE A 23 3.42 -5.69 -2.03
C ILE A 23 4.04 -4.35 -2.40
N ARG A 24 3.61 -3.75 -3.52
CA ARG A 24 4.17 -2.49 -4.02
C ARG A 24 4.01 -1.35 -3.00
N PRO A 25 2.80 -0.99 -2.55
CA PRO A 25 2.66 0.08 -1.56
C PRO A 25 3.38 -0.24 -0.23
N THR A 26 3.35 -1.49 0.22
CA THR A 26 4.07 -1.91 1.43
C THR A 26 5.58 -1.65 1.34
N VAL A 27 6.21 -2.07 0.24
CA VAL A 27 7.66 -1.86 0.03
C VAL A 27 7.98 -0.37 -0.13
N LEU A 28 7.19 0.38 -0.89
CA LEU A 28 7.43 1.81 -1.10
C LEU A 28 7.33 2.60 0.21
N ASN A 29 6.38 2.27 1.09
CA ASN A 29 6.27 2.88 2.40
C ASN A 29 7.46 2.55 3.31
N LEU A 30 7.96 1.32 3.29
CA LEU A 30 9.19 0.94 4.01
C LEU A 30 10.42 1.73 3.54
N LEU A 31 10.47 2.08 2.26
CA LEU A 31 11.52 2.91 1.68
C LEU A 31 11.32 4.42 1.90
N GLY A 32 10.24 4.83 2.57
CA GLY A 32 9.91 6.23 2.83
C GLY A 32 9.43 7.00 1.60
N ILE A 33 8.95 6.31 0.57
CA ILE A 33 8.45 6.91 -0.67
C ILE A 33 6.95 7.16 -0.54
N ASP A 34 6.54 8.42 -0.71
CA ASP A 34 5.12 8.81 -0.70
C ASP A 34 4.42 8.35 -2.00
N THR A 35 3.39 7.51 -1.84
CA THR A 35 2.56 7.00 -2.93
C THR A 35 1.13 7.54 -2.93
N SER A 36 0.80 8.48 -2.04
CA SER A 36 -0.57 9.02 -1.87
C SER A 36 -1.19 9.58 -3.15
N LYS A 37 -0.34 10.06 -4.07
CA LYS A 37 -0.73 10.65 -5.35
C LYS A 37 -0.69 9.66 -6.52
N GLN A 38 -0.28 8.43 -6.30
CA GLN A 38 -0.10 7.44 -7.37
C GLN A 38 -1.38 6.61 -7.55
N ILE A 39 -1.69 6.25 -8.80
CA ILE A 39 -2.71 5.26 -9.08
C ILE A 39 -2.24 3.90 -8.55
N GLN A 40 -2.98 3.35 -7.59
CA GLN A 40 -2.75 2.03 -7.00
C GLN A 40 -4.06 1.47 -6.44
N PHE A 41 -4.18 0.14 -6.46
CA PHE A 41 -5.31 -0.58 -5.86
C PHE A 41 -4.95 -1.23 -4.52
N GLY A 42 -3.70 -1.69 -4.40
CA GLY A 42 -3.22 -2.28 -3.16
C GLY A 42 -3.03 -1.25 -2.05
N HIS A 43 -2.89 -1.78 -0.84
CA HIS A 43 -2.68 -1.04 0.40
C HIS A 43 -1.42 -1.53 1.12
N ASP A 44 -0.91 -0.72 2.06
CA ASP A 44 0.26 -1.11 2.86
C ASP A 44 -0.14 -2.09 3.97
N LEU A 45 0.39 -3.31 3.92
CA LEU A 45 0.12 -4.39 4.88
C LEU A 45 0.73 -4.12 6.27
N LEU A 46 1.64 -3.15 6.39
CA LEU A 46 2.29 -2.79 7.65
C LEU A 46 1.66 -1.54 8.28
N SER A 47 0.69 -0.92 7.61
CA SER A 47 -0.07 0.20 8.14
C SER A 47 -0.89 -0.21 9.36
N LYS A 48 -1.13 0.73 10.28
CA LYS A 48 -2.07 0.53 11.40
C LYS A 48 -3.53 0.54 10.92
N ASP A 49 -3.79 1.23 9.80
CA ASP A 49 -5.09 1.24 9.16
C ASP A 49 -5.14 0.05 8.20
N THR A 50 -5.59 -1.09 8.71
CA THR A 50 -5.62 -2.35 7.97
C THR A 50 -6.90 -2.44 7.14
N ASN A 51 -6.73 -2.66 5.83
CA ASN A 51 -7.85 -2.94 4.95
C ASN A 51 -7.90 -4.45 4.75
N ASP A 52 -8.50 -5.17 5.71
CA ASP A 52 -8.60 -6.64 5.70
C ASP A 52 -9.52 -7.14 4.57
N PHE A 53 -9.07 -6.99 3.34
CA PHE A 53 -9.79 -7.26 2.12
C PHE A 53 -8.80 -7.54 0.99
N THR A 54 -9.01 -8.63 0.27
CA THR A 54 -8.31 -8.90 -0.99
C THR A 54 -9.24 -9.51 -2.01
N VAL A 55 -9.15 -9.04 -3.26
CA VAL A 55 -9.91 -9.54 -4.39
C VAL A 55 -9.05 -10.43 -5.28
N LEU A 56 -9.62 -11.54 -5.73
CA LEU A 56 -9.04 -12.46 -6.69
C LEU A 56 -9.55 -12.15 -8.10
N ARG A 57 -8.82 -12.63 -9.12
CA ARG A 57 -9.07 -12.23 -10.51
C ARG A 57 -10.40 -12.72 -11.07
N ASP A 58 -10.93 -13.79 -10.51
CA ASP A 58 -12.25 -14.37 -10.85
C ASP A 58 -13.42 -13.63 -10.20
N GLY A 59 -13.15 -12.61 -9.37
CA GLY A 59 -14.17 -11.86 -8.64
C GLY A 59 -14.45 -12.39 -7.23
N SER A 60 -13.86 -13.53 -6.86
CA SER A 60 -13.86 -14.02 -5.49
C SER A 60 -13.09 -13.04 -4.58
N PHE A 61 -13.42 -12.98 -3.30
CA PHE A 61 -12.70 -12.11 -2.37
C PHE A 61 -12.67 -12.68 -0.95
N ILE A 62 -11.70 -12.22 -0.17
CA ILE A 62 -11.51 -12.59 1.22
C ILE A 62 -11.51 -11.31 2.03
N THR A 63 -12.28 -11.30 3.12
CA THR A 63 -12.30 -10.24 4.12
C THR A 63 -11.70 -10.75 5.43
N LYS A 64 -11.71 -9.91 6.46
CA LYS A 64 -11.36 -10.32 7.82
C LYS A 64 -12.11 -11.59 8.26
N ASP A 65 -13.43 -11.61 8.06
CA ASP A 65 -14.35 -12.58 8.67
C ASP A 65 -15.09 -13.46 7.65
N SER A 66 -14.95 -13.20 6.34
CA SER A 66 -15.74 -13.89 5.31
C SER A 66 -14.93 -14.18 4.05
N ILE A 67 -15.36 -15.20 3.31
CA ILE A 67 -14.85 -15.57 2.00
C ILE A 67 -16.04 -15.62 1.04
N PHE A 68 -15.94 -14.95 -0.11
CA PHE A 68 -16.91 -15.07 -1.19
C PHE A 68 -16.28 -15.77 -2.38
N THR A 69 -16.89 -16.86 -2.82
CA THR A 69 -16.46 -17.63 -3.99
C THR A 69 -17.67 -18.33 -4.60
N ASP A 70 -17.68 -18.49 -5.92
CA ASP A 70 -18.74 -19.18 -6.67
C ASP A 70 -20.17 -18.70 -6.35
N GLY A 71 -20.34 -17.42 -6.01
CA GLY A 71 -21.63 -16.82 -5.68
C GLY A 71 -22.14 -17.12 -4.27
N VAL A 72 -21.31 -17.71 -3.41
CA VAL A 72 -21.67 -18.05 -2.02
C VAL A 72 -20.73 -17.32 -1.05
N CYS A 73 -21.33 -16.75 -0.01
CA CYS A 73 -20.62 -16.12 1.10
C CYS A 73 -20.44 -17.14 2.22
N TYR A 74 -19.22 -17.29 2.73
CA TYR A 74 -18.84 -18.21 3.79
C TYR A 74 -18.28 -17.46 4.98
N ASN A 75 -18.57 -17.93 6.19
CA ASN A 75 -17.85 -17.52 7.38
C ASN A 75 -16.43 -18.11 7.32
N LYS A 76 -15.41 -17.26 7.49
CA LYS A 76 -14.00 -17.66 7.34
C LYS A 76 -13.52 -18.58 8.46
N GLU A 77 -14.07 -18.44 9.67
CA GLU A 77 -13.68 -19.25 10.83
C GLU A 77 -14.29 -20.64 10.76
N THR A 78 -15.59 -20.75 10.43
CA THR A 78 -16.30 -22.04 10.42
C THR A 78 -16.26 -22.75 9.07
N GLY A 79 -16.08 -22.01 7.97
CA GLY A 79 -16.19 -22.53 6.61
C GLY A 79 -17.64 -22.78 6.17
N GLU A 80 -18.64 -22.38 6.96
CA GLU A 80 -20.05 -22.60 6.64
C GLU A 80 -20.63 -21.44 5.83
N PRO A 81 -21.60 -21.70 4.94
CA PRO A 81 -22.32 -20.65 4.23
C PRO A 81 -23.04 -19.71 5.20
N VAL A 82 -23.05 -18.43 4.88
CA VAL A 82 -23.79 -17.42 5.64
C VAL A 82 -25.18 -17.25 5.03
N ASP A 83 -26.23 -17.37 5.87
CA ASP A 83 -27.61 -17.19 5.41
C ASP A 83 -27.91 -15.73 5.03
N ASP A 84 -27.28 -14.79 5.73
CA ASP A 84 -27.40 -13.36 5.44
C ASP A 84 -26.47 -12.95 4.29
N LYS A 85 -27.07 -12.76 3.11
CA LYS A 85 -26.35 -12.30 1.91
C LYS A 85 -25.75 -10.90 2.05
N ASN A 86 -26.22 -10.08 2.99
CA ASN A 86 -25.73 -8.72 3.16
C ASN A 86 -24.29 -8.68 3.70
N VAL A 87 -23.79 -9.77 4.29
CA VAL A 87 -22.43 -9.84 4.86
C VAL A 87 -21.36 -9.61 3.79
N CYS A 88 -21.56 -10.16 2.58
CA CYS A 88 -20.63 -10.02 1.47
C CYS A 88 -20.97 -8.86 0.52
N GLN A 89 -22.19 -8.33 0.58
CA GLN A 89 -22.73 -7.43 -0.45
C GLN A 89 -21.90 -6.14 -0.66
N SER A 90 -21.46 -5.49 0.42
CA SER A 90 -20.64 -4.27 0.30
C SER A 90 -19.27 -4.53 -0.31
N TYR A 91 -18.71 -5.72 -0.06
CA TYR A 91 -17.42 -6.15 -0.58
C TYR A 91 -17.49 -6.63 -2.03
N GLU A 92 -18.63 -7.19 -2.46
CA GLU A 92 -18.87 -7.54 -3.87
C GLU A 92 -18.77 -6.31 -4.78
N GLU A 93 -19.39 -5.19 -4.37
CA GLU A 93 -19.31 -3.94 -5.14
C GLU A 93 -17.88 -3.42 -5.21
N LYS A 94 -17.15 -3.47 -4.09
CA LYS A 94 -15.73 -3.07 -4.02
C LYS A 94 -14.85 -3.96 -4.92
N ALA A 95 -14.99 -5.28 -4.82
CA ALA A 95 -14.27 -6.25 -5.63
C ALA A 95 -14.49 -5.99 -7.13
N LYS A 96 -15.74 -5.78 -7.51
CA LYS A 96 -16.12 -5.45 -8.89
C LYS A 96 -15.49 -4.14 -9.35
N GLN A 97 -15.53 -3.09 -8.54
CA GLN A 97 -14.94 -1.79 -8.88
C GLN A 97 -13.43 -1.87 -9.06
N GLU A 98 -12.69 -2.50 -8.14
CA GLU A 98 -11.23 -2.64 -8.23
C GLU A 98 -10.81 -3.39 -9.50
N LEU A 99 -11.46 -4.50 -9.82
CA LEU A 99 -11.19 -5.26 -11.04
C LEU A 99 -11.56 -4.46 -12.30
N GLN A 100 -12.72 -3.80 -12.31
CA GLN A 100 -13.17 -2.99 -13.44
C GLN A 100 -12.25 -1.81 -13.71
N PHE A 101 -11.81 -1.10 -12.68
CA PHE A 101 -10.88 0.02 -12.84
C PHE A 101 -9.50 -0.46 -13.28
N SER A 102 -9.01 -1.58 -12.74
CA SER A 102 -7.78 -2.20 -13.20
C SER A 102 -7.85 -2.53 -14.70
N ASP A 103 -8.95 -3.15 -15.13
CA ASP A 103 -9.19 -3.49 -16.53
C ASP A 103 -9.28 -2.24 -17.42
N GLN A 104 -9.97 -1.20 -16.98
CA GLN A 104 -10.05 0.06 -17.72
C GLN A 104 -8.68 0.71 -17.91
N ILE A 105 -7.84 0.72 -16.87
CA ILE A 105 -6.49 1.28 -16.96
C ILE A 105 -5.65 0.51 -17.99
N ILE A 106 -5.68 -0.82 -17.94
CA ILE A 106 -4.87 -1.68 -18.79
C ILE A 106 -5.40 -1.68 -20.23
N TYR A 107 -6.67 -2.02 -20.45
CA TYR A 107 -7.24 -2.13 -21.80
C TYR A 107 -7.50 -0.78 -22.46
N GLY A 108 -7.75 0.27 -21.66
CA GLY A 108 -7.85 1.64 -22.15
C GLY A 108 -6.50 2.33 -22.37
N ASP A 109 -5.40 1.71 -21.91
CA ASP A 109 -4.05 2.28 -21.92
C ASP A 109 -4.07 3.73 -21.39
N LEU A 110 -4.72 3.87 -20.22
CA LEU A 110 -5.08 5.17 -19.63
C LEU A 110 -3.88 5.90 -19.01
N LEU A 111 -2.83 5.15 -18.64
CA LEU A 111 -1.63 5.73 -18.05
C LEU A 111 -0.88 6.66 -19.03
N ARG A 112 -1.12 6.56 -20.35
CA ARG A 112 -0.59 7.53 -21.34
C ARG A 112 -1.08 8.95 -21.13
N PHE A 113 -2.26 9.10 -20.54
CA PHE A 113 -2.91 10.40 -20.33
C PHE A 113 -2.71 10.91 -18.90
N TYR A 114 -1.98 10.16 -18.08
CA TYR A 114 -1.73 10.49 -16.70
C TYR A 114 -0.42 11.28 -16.57
N ASP A 115 -0.53 12.58 -16.29
CA ASP A 115 0.63 13.46 -16.10
C ASP A 115 1.25 13.27 -14.71
N ARG A 116 2.34 12.50 -14.66
CA ARG A 116 3.12 12.23 -13.44
C ARG A 116 3.86 13.46 -12.90
N ASN A 117 4.02 14.51 -13.71
CA ASN A 117 4.73 15.73 -13.36
C ASN A 117 3.79 16.89 -13.01
N SER A 118 2.48 16.66 -13.07
CA SER A 118 1.49 17.64 -12.61
C SER A 118 1.79 18.04 -11.15
N PRO A 119 1.56 19.31 -10.76
CA PRO A 119 1.74 19.76 -9.37
C PRO A 119 1.00 18.89 -8.35
N ASP A 120 -0.13 18.29 -8.76
CA ASP A 120 -0.91 17.35 -7.95
C ASP A 120 -0.18 16.02 -7.69
N HIS A 121 0.89 15.70 -8.42
CA HIS A 121 1.57 14.40 -8.43
C HIS A 121 3.04 14.44 -7.99
N SER A 122 3.59 15.64 -7.78
CA SER A 122 4.93 15.80 -7.21
C SER A 122 4.97 15.25 -5.78
N PRO A 123 5.97 14.42 -5.41
CA PRO A 123 6.16 14.03 -4.01
C PRO A 123 6.25 15.30 -3.18
N SER A 124 5.49 15.36 -2.10
CA SER A 124 5.56 16.49 -1.17
C SER A 124 7.02 16.63 -0.74
N LYS A 125 7.67 17.73 -1.12
CA LYS A 125 9.00 18.05 -0.61
C LYS A 125 8.86 18.11 0.90
N LYS A 126 9.41 17.13 1.61
CA LYS A 126 9.53 17.25 3.06
C LYS A 126 10.46 18.42 3.35
N GLU A 127 9.99 19.34 4.18
CA GLU A 127 10.80 20.41 4.75
C GLU A 127 11.97 19.75 5.51
N GLY A 128 13.17 19.84 4.94
CA GLY A 128 14.36 19.19 5.49
C GLY A 128 15.62 19.34 4.64
N GLU A 129 15.52 19.66 3.35
CA GLU A 129 16.69 19.82 2.47
C GLU A 129 17.39 21.19 2.57
N THR A 130 16.93 22.11 3.42
CA THR A 130 17.49 23.48 3.48
C THR A 130 18.59 23.70 4.53
N GLU A 131 18.86 22.74 5.43
CA GLU A 131 19.80 22.95 6.56
C GLU A 131 21.22 22.39 6.35
N LEU A 132 21.48 21.63 5.27
CA LEU A 132 22.81 21.03 5.05
C LEU A 132 23.82 21.89 4.26
N LYS A 133 23.47 23.14 3.90
CA LYS A 133 24.40 24.07 3.23
C LYS A 133 24.96 25.20 4.10
N LYS A 134 24.69 25.22 5.41
CA LYS A 134 25.20 26.27 6.32
C LYS A 134 26.25 25.79 7.35
N GLY A 135 26.66 24.52 7.32
CA GLY A 135 27.54 23.94 8.35
C GLY A 135 29.04 23.80 8.02
N VAL A 136 29.52 24.20 6.85
CA VAL A 136 30.95 24.06 6.49
C VAL A 136 31.54 25.43 6.13
N LEU A 137 31.66 26.28 7.15
CA LEU A 137 32.56 27.44 7.17
C LEU A 137 33.12 27.58 8.59
N ILE A 138 34.14 26.78 8.89
CA ILE A 138 35.12 26.91 9.98
C ILE A 138 36.32 26.04 9.53
N ASP A 139 37.59 26.41 9.55
CA ASP A 139 38.35 27.65 9.65
C ASP A 139 39.76 27.18 9.20
N GLU A 140 40.20 27.58 7.99
CA GLU A 140 41.62 27.46 7.63
C GLU A 140 42.38 28.61 8.30
N LYS A 141 42.94 28.33 9.47
CA LYS A 141 44.29 28.73 9.90
C LYS A 141 44.47 28.47 11.38
N THR A 142 45.36 27.54 11.72
CA THR A 142 46.50 27.80 12.62
C THR A 142 47.44 26.61 12.57
N SER A 143 48.57 26.78 11.90
CA SER A 143 49.82 26.16 12.32
C SER A 143 50.92 27.21 12.15
N ALA A 144 51.31 27.81 13.27
CA ALA A 144 52.68 28.27 13.53
C ALA A 144 52.72 28.94 14.91
N ILE A 145 53.27 28.20 15.87
CA ILE A 145 54.20 28.63 16.91
C ILE A 145 54.59 30.13 16.82
N PHE A 146 54.05 30.94 17.74
CA PHE A 146 54.67 31.97 18.61
C PHE A 146 53.57 32.84 19.22
#